data_AF-A0A0G1WV26-F1
#
_entry.id   AF-A0A0G1WV26-F1
#
_cell.length_a   1.000
_cell.length_b   1.000
_cell.length_c   1.000
_cell.angle_alpha   90.00
_cell.angle_beta   90.00
_cell.angle_gamma   90.00
#
_symmetry.space_group_name_H-M   'P 1'
#
loop_
_entity.id
_entity.type
_entity.pdbx_description
1 polymer ?
#
loop_
_entity_poly.entity_id
_entity_poly.type
_entity_poly.pdbx_seq_one_letter_code
_entity_poly.pdbx_strand_id
1 'polypeptide(L)'
;MAHKLVYPAVKITQPGLKENQAIYATSFSVRDLIDLSMFKVDLWKRDLIGKATQGYQRVINERHAQKIASFVAQEGSVLPTAVLVSSRDYIPEFKDGKLIINKFPLFIVDGQHRVAGLRIAIDNNELADWEAGTLPVVVLSGFDKFEEMIDFVDLNTKQKKVETDLALQLMYDMARGDARLKAKYVSEGTDWKVRAIKIVNEGRSMPTEMLE
;
A
#
# COMPACT_ATOMS: atom_id res chain seq x y z
N MET A 1 5.46 2.63 28.61
CA MET A 1 5.82 1.19 28.52
C MET A 1 6.76 1.03 27.34
N ALA A 2 7.78 0.17 27.40
CA ALA A 2 8.58 -0.12 26.21
C ALA A 2 7.70 -0.92 25.25
N HIS A 3 7.39 -0.35 24.09
CA HIS A 3 6.66 -1.06 23.04
C HIS A 3 7.48 -2.30 22.65
N LYS A 4 6.82 -3.44 22.43
CA LYS A 4 7.42 -4.67 21.92
C LYS A 4 6.45 -5.33 20.97
N LEU A 5 6.86 -5.48 19.72
CA LEU A 5 6.09 -6.21 18.72
C LEU A 5 6.71 -7.60 18.53
N VAL A 6 5.86 -8.62 18.48
CA VAL A 6 6.26 -10.01 18.25
C VAL A 6 5.30 -10.63 17.24
N TYR A 7 5.77 -10.87 16.03
CA TYR A 7 4.94 -11.36 14.93
C TYR A 7 5.57 -12.56 14.22
N PRO A 8 4.78 -13.54 13.75
CA PRO A 8 5.26 -14.56 12.84
C PRO A 8 5.84 -13.92 11.58
N ALA A 9 7.02 -14.34 11.17
CA ALA A 9 7.71 -13.77 10.03
C ALA A 9 8.54 -14.81 9.27
N VAL A 10 8.78 -14.52 8.00
CA VAL A 10 9.69 -15.25 7.14
C VAL A 10 10.86 -14.34 6.80
N LYS A 11 12.08 -14.79 7.07
CA LYS A 11 13.30 -14.11 6.63
C LYS A 11 13.49 -14.35 5.13
N ILE A 12 13.61 -13.27 4.37
CA ILE A 12 13.82 -13.28 2.93
C ILE A 12 15.32 -13.13 2.65
N THR A 13 15.85 -13.98 1.77
CA THR A 13 17.24 -13.94 1.33
C THR A 13 17.33 -13.46 -0.11
N GLN A 14 18.18 -12.48 -0.38
CA GLN A 14 18.46 -11.99 -1.72
C GLN A 14 19.97 -11.77 -1.88
N PRO A 15 20.58 -12.08 -3.05
CA PRO A 15 22.02 -11.91 -3.25
C PRO A 15 22.53 -10.47 -3.09
N GLY A 16 21.66 -9.47 -3.24
CA GLY A 16 22.03 -8.06 -3.13
C GLY A 16 22.07 -7.50 -1.70
N LEU A 17 21.71 -8.28 -0.69
CA LEU A 17 21.72 -7.83 0.71
C LEU A 17 23.14 -7.78 1.27
N LYS A 18 23.46 -6.68 1.95
CA LYS A 18 24.69 -6.56 2.75
C LYS A 18 24.60 -7.41 4.02
N GLU A 19 25.73 -7.73 4.63
CA GLU A 19 25.79 -8.55 5.87
C GLU A 19 24.98 -7.95 7.03
N ASN A 20 24.90 -6.62 7.10
CA ASN A 20 24.15 -5.88 8.11
C ASN A 20 22.69 -5.59 7.72
N GLN A 21 22.18 -6.22 6.66
CA GLN A 21 20.82 -6.03 6.17
C GLN A 21 20.00 -7.32 6.22
N ALA A 22 18.70 -7.17 6.40
CA ALA A 22 17.74 -8.26 6.33
C ALA A 22 16.40 -7.78 5.79
N ILE A 23 15.65 -8.69 5.18
CA ILE A 23 14.27 -8.46 4.78
C ILE A 23 13.40 -9.51 5.46
N TYR A 24 12.27 -9.08 6.01
CA TYR A 24 11.28 -9.97 6.61
C TYR A 24 9.90 -9.74 6.00
N ALA A 25 9.23 -10.83 5.63
CA ALA A 25 7.80 -10.82 5.33
C ALA A 25 7.02 -11.22 6.59
N THR A 26 6.09 -10.38 7.02
CA THR A 26 5.28 -10.55 8.24
C THR A 26 3.88 -9.99 8.00
N SER A 27 3.00 -10.09 8.99
CA SER A 27 1.81 -9.23 9.07
C SER A 27 1.89 -8.40 10.35
N PHE A 28 1.30 -7.21 10.35
CA PHE A 28 1.08 -6.41 11.57
C PHE A 28 -0.41 -6.12 11.72
N SER A 29 -0.87 -6.03 12.98
CA SER A 29 -2.22 -5.54 13.25
C SER A 29 -2.37 -4.10 12.76
N VAL A 30 -3.58 -3.73 12.33
CA VAL A 30 -3.85 -2.34 11.94
C VAL A 30 -3.67 -1.41 13.13
N ARG A 31 -4.08 -1.83 14.33
CA ARG A 31 -3.83 -1.11 15.60
C ARG A 31 -2.37 -0.70 15.74
N ASP A 32 -1.45 -1.63 15.56
CA ASP A 32 -0.02 -1.33 15.72
C ASP A 32 0.47 -0.40 14.60
N LEU A 33 0.06 -0.65 13.35
CA LEU A 33 0.47 0.14 12.19
C LEU A 33 0.05 1.62 12.28
N ILE A 34 -1.09 1.92 12.92
CA ILE A 34 -1.60 3.30 13.05
C ILE A 34 -1.04 4.05 14.26
N ASP A 35 -0.35 3.36 15.18
CA ASP A 35 0.28 3.96 16.36
C ASP A 35 1.51 4.78 15.96
N LEU A 36 1.39 6.11 16.08
CA LEU A 36 2.45 7.07 15.72
C LEU A 36 3.70 7.02 16.61
N SER A 37 3.61 6.38 17.77
CA SER A 37 4.77 6.13 18.62
C SER A 37 5.64 5.01 18.03
N MET A 38 5.02 4.05 17.34
CA MET A 38 5.69 2.89 16.75
C MET A 38 6.01 3.09 15.27
N PHE A 39 5.13 3.72 14.48
CA PHE A 39 5.31 3.90 13.04
C PHE A 39 5.28 5.37 12.65
N LYS A 40 6.27 5.79 11.85
CA LYS A 40 6.37 7.17 11.35
C LYS A 40 6.58 7.20 9.86
N VAL A 41 6.22 8.33 9.26
CA VAL A 41 6.55 8.68 7.88
C VAL A 41 7.62 9.76 7.92
N ASP A 42 8.70 9.60 7.16
CA ASP A 42 9.77 10.60 7.10
C ASP A 42 9.44 11.68 6.07
N LEU A 43 8.62 12.64 6.51
CA LEU A 43 8.04 13.68 5.66
C LEU A 43 9.08 14.73 5.24
N TRP A 44 9.07 15.06 3.96
CA TRP A 44 9.78 16.20 3.44
C TRP A 44 9.12 17.49 3.91
N LYS A 45 9.90 18.38 4.53
CA LYS A 45 9.42 19.69 4.98
C LYS A 45 10.34 20.81 4.48
N ARG A 46 9.74 21.90 4.00
CA ARG A 46 10.48 23.02 3.39
C ARG A 46 11.44 23.72 4.35
N ASP A 47 11.10 23.76 5.64
CA ASP A 47 11.86 24.38 6.72
C ASP A 47 13.04 23.53 7.23
N LEU A 48 13.16 22.28 6.75
CA LEU A 48 14.21 21.34 7.13
C LEU A 48 15.27 21.13 6.04
N ILE A 49 15.18 21.84 4.90
CA ILE A 49 16.10 21.66 3.78
C ILE A 49 17.55 21.85 4.24
N GLY A 50 18.41 20.89 3.90
CA GLY A 50 19.82 20.87 4.29
C GLY A 50 20.12 20.35 5.71
N LYS A 51 19.10 20.00 6.50
CA LYS A 51 19.27 19.41 7.84
C LYS A 51 19.24 17.89 7.78
N ALA A 52 19.97 17.23 8.67
CA ALA A 52 19.95 15.76 8.80
C ALA A 52 18.54 15.19 9.11
N THR A 53 17.68 15.99 9.74
CA THR A 53 16.30 15.65 10.08
C THR A 53 15.30 15.78 8.92
N GLN A 54 15.74 16.18 7.73
CA GLN A 54 14.91 16.33 6.54
C GLN A 54 14.39 14.98 6.03
N GLY A 55 13.08 14.78 5.95
CA GLY A 55 12.51 13.61 5.30
C GLY A 55 12.45 13.71 3.77
N TYR A 56 11.95 12.66 3.12
CA TYR A 56 11.91 12.56 1.66
C TYR A 56 10.51 12.27 1.11
N GLN A 57 9.54 11.92 1.96
CA GLN A 57 8.19 11.56 1.53
C GLN A 57 7.27 12.78 1.48
N ARG A 58 6.33 12.77 0.53
CA ARG A 58 5.31 13.82 0.43
C ARG A 58 4.28 13.72 1.55
N VAL A 59 3.71 14.87 1.92
CA VAL A 59 2.53 14.94 2.80
C VAL A 59 1.41 14.08 2.22
N ILE A 60 0.67 13.41 3.11
CA ILE A 60 -0.49 12.60 2.76
C ILE A 60 -1.51 13.48 2.05
N ASN A 61 -2.04 13.00 0.92
CA ASN A 61 -3.19 13.61 0.31
C ASN A 61 -4.46 13.14 1.04
N GLU A 62 -5.09 14.03 1.79
CA GLU A 62 -6.30 13.73 2.57
C GLU A 62 -7.43 13.14 1.73
N ARG A 63 -7.65 13.66 0.51
CA ARG A 63 -8.69 13.10 -0.39
C ARG A 63 -8.39 11.66 -0.77
N HIS A 64 -7.11 11.29 -0.92
CA HIS A 64 -6.73 9.92 -1.22
C HIS A 64 -6.89 9.01 0.01
N ALA A 65 -6.50 9.49 1.19
CA ALA A 65 -6.72 8.76 2.43
C ALA A 65 -8.22 8.53 2.69
N GLN A 66 -9.07 9.54 2.42
CA GLN A 66 -10.52 9.42 2.54
C GLN A 66 -11.10 8.39 1.57
N LYS A 67 -10.61 8.34 0.32
CA LYS A 67 -11.04 7.30 -0.64
C LYS A 67 -10.73 5.89 -0.13
N ILE A 68 -9.59 5.73 0.54
CA ILE A 68 -9.22 4.44 1.13
C ILE A 68 -10.15 4.12 2.30
N ALA A 69 -10.41 5.09 3.19
CA ALA A 69 -11.38 4.94 4.28
C ALA A 69 -12.76 4.50 3.77
N SER A 70 -13.28 5.19 2.76
CA SER A 70 -14.57 4.81 2.14
C SER A 70 -14.52 3.45 1.44
N PHE A 71 -13.38 3.04 0.87
CA PHE A 71 -13.23 1.73 0.27
C PHE A 71 -13.25 0.61 1.32
N VAL A 72 -12.49 0.74 2.41
CA VAL A 72 -12.43 -0.30 3.45
C VAL A 72 -13.73 -0.45 4.22
N ALA A 73 -14.58 0.58 4.24
CA ALA A 73 -15.93 0.53 4.81
C ALA A 73 -16.94 -0.27 3.98
N GLN A 74 -16.60 -0.63 2.72
CA GLN A 74 -17.46 -1.46 1.88
C GLN A 74 -17.33 -2.95 2.27
N GLU A 75 -18.43 -3.67 2.22
CA GLU A 75 -18.45 -5.11 2.49
C GLU A 75 -17.58 -5.87 1.47
N GLY A 76 -16.75 -6.80 1.96
CA GLY A 76 -15.86 -7.62 1.13
C GLY A 76 -14.60 -6.92 0.61
N SER A 77 -14.29 -5.71 1.09
CA SER A 77 -13.06 -5.00 0.74
C SER A 77 -11.81 -5.72 1.29
N VAL A 78 -10.77 -5.79 0.47
CA VAL A 78 -9.49 -6.44 0.80
C VAL A 78 -8.33 -5.53 0.41
N LEU A 79 -7.31 -5.44 1.26
CA LEU A 79 -6.05 -4.73 1.00
C LEU A 79 -4.89 -5.74 0.89
N PRO A 80 -4.69 -6.37 -0.28
CA PRO A 80 -3.72 -7.46 -0.43
C PRO A 80 -2.26 -6.99 -0.55
N THR A 81 -2.04 -5.71 -0.84
CA THR A 81 -0.69 -5.16 -1.07
C THR A 81 0.03 -4.97 0.26
N ALA A 82 1.31 -5.36 0.31
CA ALA A 82 2.12 -5.19 1.52
C ALA A 82 2.40 -3.72 1.81
N VAL A 83 2.45 -3.35 3.09
CA VAL A 83 3.05 -2.08 3.55
C VAL A 83 4.56 -2.30 3.68
N LEU A 84 5.35 -1.40 3.13
CA LEU A 84 6.81 -1.47 3.26
C LEU A 84 7.23 -0.60 4.44
N VAL A 85 7.92 -1.19 5.41
CA VAL A 85 8.45 -0.49 6.57
C VAL A 85 9.95 -0.73 6.72
N SER A 86 10.63 0.16 7.43
CA SER A 86 12.06 0.15 7.62
C SER A 86 12.43 0.26 9.09
N SER A 87 13.27 -0.66 9.55
CA SER A 87 14.00 -0.57 10.82
C SER A 87 15.42 -0.07 10.52
N ARG A 88 15.56 1.26 10.50
CA ARG A 88 16.82 1.92 10.12
C ARG A 88 17.95 1.58 11.07
N ASP A 89 19.13 1.32 10.51
CA ASP A 89 20.39 1.16 11.25
C ASP A 89 20.40 0.03 12.31
N TYR A 90 19.42 -0.89 12.30
CA TYR A 90 19.46 -2.10 13.13
C TYR A 90 18.64 -3.25 12.53
N ILE A 91 19.01 -4.48 12.91
CA ILE A 91 18.26 -5.70 12.60
C ILE A 91 17.49 -6.14 13.86
N PRO A 92 16.15 -6.28 13.80
CA PRO A 92 15.38 -6.85 14.90
C PRO A 92 15.77 -8.31 15.17
N GLU A 93 15.47 -8.81 16.37
CA GLU A 93 15.72 -10.21 16.69
C GLU A 93 14.77 -11.10 15.88
N PHE A 94 15.28 -12.17 15.29
CA PHE A 94 14.49 -13.19 14.60
C PHE A 94 14.78 -14.54 15.22
N LYS A 95 13.75 -15.14 15.84
CA LYS A 95 13.88 -16.39 16.58
C LYS A 95 12.59 -17.21 16.47
N ASP A 96 12.73 -18.51 16.24
CA ASP A 96 11.61 -19.47 16.18
C ASP A 96 10.48 -19.03 15.23
N GLY A 97 10.85 -18.49 14.06
CA GLY A 97 9.89 -18.00 13.06
C GLY A 97 9.17 -16.72 13.45
N LYS A 98 9.65 -16.00 14.47
CA LYS A 98 9.06 -14.73 14.94
C LYS A 98 10.06 -13.60 14.84
N LEU A 99 9.59 -12.46 14.34
CA LEU A 99 10.29 -11.19 14.36
C LEU A 99 9.94 -10.45 15.66
N ILE A 100 10.96 -10.05 16.41
CA ILE A 100 10.85 -9.38 17.71
C ILE A 100 11.45 -7.99 17.58
N ILE A 101 10.61 -6.96 17.66
CA ILE A 101 10.98 -5.56 17.50
C ILE A 101 10.80 -4.85 18.83
N ASN A 102 11.88 -4.24 19.33
CA ASN A 102 11.94 -3.52 20.60
C ASN A 102 12.48 -2.08 20.46
N LYS A 103 12.78 -1.64 19.24
CA LYS A 103 13.26 -0.28 18.94
C LYS A 103 12.27 0.39 17.99
N PHE A 104 11.86 1.60 18.34
CA PHE A 104 10.89 2.38 17.60
C PHE A 104 11.41 3.81 17.43
N PRO A 105 10.97 4.54 16.39
CA PRO A 105 9.96 4.16 15.41
C PRO A 105 10.51 3.25 14.30
N LEU A 106 9.61 2.47 13.69
CA LEU A 106 9.77 1.98 12.32
C LEU A 106 9.27 3.05 11.34
N PHE A 107 9.88 3.11 10.16
CA PHE A 107 9.53 4.09 9.14
C PHE A 107 8.70 3.44 8.03
N ILE A 108 7.51 3.94 7.75
CA ILE A 108 6.71 3.51 6.61
C ILE A 108 7.35 4.10 5.35
N VAL A 109 7.85 3.25 4.46
CA VAL A 109 8.50 3.63 3.19
C VAL A 109 7.49 3.66 2.05
N ASP A 110 6.59 2.68 1.99
CA ASP A 110 5.45 2.67 1.08
C ASP A 110 4.16 2.24 1.79
N GLY A 111 3.04 2.80 1.35
CA GLY A 111 1.72 2.55 1.94
C GLY A 111 1.23 3.63 2.89
N GLN A 112 1.88 4.81 2.95
CA GLN A 112 1.48 5.90 3.85
C GLN A 112 0.00 6.30 3.75
N HIS A 113 -0.57 6.34 2.53
CA HIS A 113 -1.98 6.69 2.32
C HIS A 113 -2.91 5.57 2.79
N ARG A 114 -2.47 4.30 2.71
CA ARG A 114 -3.24 3.14 3.16
C ARG A 114 -3.36 3.14 4.68
N VAL A 115 -2.24 3.30 5.37
CA VAL A 115 -2.22 3.41 6.84
C VAL A 115 -3.02 4.63 7.31
N ALA A 116 -2.89 5.77 6.62
CA ALA A 116 -3.68 6.97 6.93
C ALA A 116 -5.19 6.77 6.72
N GLY A 117 -5.60 6.14 5.61
CA GLY A 117 -7.01 5.85 5.33
C GLY A 117 -7.63 4.87 6.33
N LEU A 118 -6.89 3.84 6.74
CA LEU A 118 -7.32 2.92 7.80
C LEU A 118 -7.50 3.64 9.13
N ARG A 119 -6.57 4.54 9.47
CA ARG A 119 -6.70 5.34 10.68
C ARG A 119 -7.93 6.25 10.65
N ILE A 120 -8.18 6.95 9.55
CA ILE A 120 -9.39 7.77 9.38
C ILE A 120 -10.66 6.91 9.58
N ALA A 121 -10.71 5.72 8.97
CA ALA A 121 -11.88 4.86 9.06
C ALA A 121 -12.12 4.33 10.49
N ILE A 122 -11.05 4.00 11.22
CA ILE A 122 -11.12 3.60 12.63
C ILE A 122 -11.53 4.78 13.52
N ASP A 123 -10.92 5.95 13.33
CA ASP A 123 -11.23 7.17 14.09
C ASP A 123 -12.70 7.60 13.89
N ASN A 124 -13.29 7.34 12.73
CA ASN A 124 -14.70 7.59 12.43
C ASN A 124 -15.65 6.52 13.00
N ASN A 125 -15.14 5.50 13.70
CA ASN A 125 -15.88 4.38 14.28
C ASN A 125 -16.64 3.53 13.22
N GLU A 126 -16.14 3.52 11.98
CA GLU A 126 -16.78 2.81 10.87
C GLU A 126 -16.31 1.34 10.77
N LEU A 127 -15.20 0.97 11.44
CA LEU A 127 -14.48 -0.29 11.17
C LEU A 127 -13.76 -0.91 12.39
N ALA A 128 -14.49 -1.24 13.45
CA ALA A 128 -13.92 -1.91 14.63
C ALA A 128 -13.22 -3.25 14.31
N ASP A 129 -13.74 -4.02 13.35
CA ASP A 129 -13.16 -5.31 12.95
C ASP A 129 -11.80 -5.18 12.25
N TRP A 130 -11.55 -4.05 11.59
CA TRP A 130 -10.28 -3.80 10.91
C TRP A 130 -9.15 -3.52 11.89
N GLU A 131 -9.45 -3.00 13.09
CA GLU A 131 -8.43 -2.70 14.10
C GLU A 131 -7.70 -3.97 14.55
N ALA A 132 -8.43 -5.08 14.70
CA ALA A 132 -7.90 -6.41 15.00
C ALA A 132 -7.39 -7.15 13.75
N GLY A 133 -7.77 -6.69 12.55
CA GLY A 133 -7.29 -7.20 11.28
C GLY A 133 -5.78 -6.97 11.11
N THR A 134 -5.17 -7.73 10.21
CA THR A 134 -3.75 -7.61 9.90
C THR A 134 -3.53 -7.22 8.44
N LEU A 135 -2.51 -6.38 8.20
CA LEU A 135 -2.01 -6.12 6.86
C LEU A 135 -0.72 -6.90 6.61
N PRO A 136 -0.48 -7.36 5.36
CA PRO A 136 0.83 -7.84 4.97
C PRO A 136 1.86 -6.72 5.08
N VAL A 137 3.04 -7.03 5.61
CA VAL A 137 4.13 -6.08 5.84
C VAL A 137 5.45 -6.69 5.40
N VAL A 138 6.24 -5.89 4.68
CA VAL A 138 7.66 -6.18 4.42
C VAL A 138 8.48 -5.24 5.27
N VAL A 139 9.39 -5.79 6.08
CA VAL A 139 10.32 -5.04 6.93
C VAL A 139 11.70 -5.08 6.29
N LEU A 140 12.19 -3.92 5.85
CA LEU A 140 13.59 -3.68 5.52
C LEU A 140 14.35 -3.39 6.80
N SER A 141 15.42 -4.13 7.08
CA SER A 141 16.16 -4.02 8.34
C SER A 141 17.63 -3.75 8.12
N GLY A 142 18.18 -2.80 8.88
CA GLY A 142 19.59 -2.43 8.81
C GLY A 142 19.98 -1.55 7.62
N PHE A 143 18.99 -1.10 6.84
CA PHE A 143 19.16 -0.10 5.79
C PHE A 143 19.34 1.27 6.43
N ASP A 144 20.32 2.03 5.96
CA ASP A 144 20.41 3.43 6.36
C ASP A 144 19.34 4.27 5.65
N LYS A 145 19.18 5.52 6.09
CA LYS A 145 18.19 6.44 5.52
C LYS A 145 18.41 6.71 4.03
N PHE A 146 19.66 6.70 3.57
CA PHE A 146 20.00 6.98 2.18
C PHE A 146 19.62 5.80 1.27
N GLU A 147 19.95 4.57 1.68
CA GLU A 147 19.54 3.35 1.01
C GLU A 147 18.01 3.23 0.93
N GLU A 148 17.33 3.47 2.05
CA GLU A 148 15.86 3.49 2.12
C GLU A 148 15.24 4.50 1.15
N MET A 149 15.86 5.68 0.99
CA MET A 149 15.40 6.70 0.06
C MET A 149 15.59 6.26 -1.40
N ILE A 150 16.69 5.58 -1.73
CA ILE A 150 16.90 5.01 -3.06
C ILE A 150 15.82 3.97 -3.35
N ASP A 151 15.56 3.05 -2.42
CA ASP A 151 14.52 2.03 -2.55
C ASP A 151 13.14 2.68 -2.74
N PHE A 152 12.83 3.74 -1.98
CA PHE A 152 11.60 4.50 -2.14
C PHE A 152 11.46 5.07 -3.57
N VAL A 153 12.50 5.73 -4.08
CA VAL A 153 12.48 6.32 -5.43
C VAL A 153 12.34 5.23 -6.49
N ASP A 154 13.12 4.16 -6.37
CA ASP A 154 13.10 3.04 -7.31
C ASP A 154 11.73 2.35 -7.36
N LEU A 155 11.13 2.07 -6.20
CA LEU A 155 9.79 1.46 -6.13
C LEU A 155 8.73 2.33 -6.77
N ASN A 156 8.77 3.65 -6.55
CA ASN A 156 7.76 4.57 -7.07
C ASN A 156 7.95 4.92 -8.55
N THR A 157 9.18 4.83 -9.07
CA THR A 157 9.49 5.19 -10.47
C THR A 157 9.48 4.00 -11.42
N LYS A 158 9.89 2.80 -10.96
CA LYS A 158 9.97 1.59 -11.79
C LYS A 158 8.63 0.84 -11.90
N GLN A 159 7.70 1.04 -10.97
CA GLN A 159 6.35 0.47 -11.08
C GLN A 159 5.60 1.12 -12.24
N LYS A 160 5.50 0.41 -13.37
CA LYS A 160 4.58 0.77 -14.44
C LYS A 160 3.15 0.65 -13.93
N LYS A 161 2.39 1.73 -14.02
CA LYS A 161 0.94 1.65 -13.85
C LYS A 161 0.39 0.71 -14.91
N VAL A 162 -0.56 -0.14 -14.52
CA VAL A 162 -1.34 -0.88 -15.51
C VAL A 162 -2.00 0.16 -16.41
N GLU A 163 -1.80 0.04 -17.72
CA GLU A 163 -2.41 0.94 -18.69
C GLU A 163 -3.92 0.95 -18.48
N THR A 164 -4.48 2.16 -18.34
CA THR A 164 -5.90 2.35 -17.99
C THR A 164 -6.81 1.61 -18.98
N ASP A 165 -6.46 1.63 -20.26
CA ASP A 165 -7.19 0.96 -21.33
C ASP A 165 -7.22 -0.56 -21.15
N LEU A 166 -6.09 -1.18 -20.78
CA LEU A 166 -6.03 -2.62 -20.53
C LEU A 166 -6.86 -3.01 -19.31
N ALA A 167 -6.77 -2.23 -18.22
CA ALA A 167 -7.58 -2.47 -17.03
C ALA A 167 -9.07 -2.37 -17.36
N LEU A 168 -9.49 -1.35 -18.11
CA LEU A 168 -10.88 -1.15 -18.53
C LEU A 168 -11.36 -2.27 -19.46
N GLN A 169 -10.51 -2.75 -20.37
CA GLN A 169 -10.82 -3.87 -21.26
C GLN A 169 -11.02 -5.18 -20.47
N LEU A 170 -10.11 -5.48 -19.54
CA LEU A 170 -10.24 -6.65 -18.65
C LEU A 170 -11.53 -6.56 -17.81
N MET A 171 -11.84 -5.38 -17.26
CA MET A 171 -13.10 -5.15 -16.54
C MET A 171 -14.32 -5.42 -17.42
N TYR A 172 -14.31 -4.95 -18.68
CA TYR A 172 -15.38 -5.20 -19.63
C TYR A 172 -15.56 -6.69 -19.93
N ASP A 173 -14.48 -7.40 -20.23
CA ASP A 173 -14.52 -8.83 -20.58
C ASP A 173 -15.01 -9.68 -19.40
N MET A 174 -14.57 -9.38 -18.18
CA MET A 174 -15.01 -10.07 -16.96
C MET A 174 -16.47 -9.77 -16.61
N ALA A 175 -16.93 -8.53 -16.79
CA ALA A 175 -18.33 -8.13 -16.52
C ALA A 175 -19.34 -8.81 -17.45
N ARG A 176 -18.92 -9.27 -18.64
CA ARG A 176 -19.78 -10.04 -19.55
C ARG A 176 -20.08 -11.45 -19.04
N GLY A 177 -19.16 -12.04 -18.27
CA GLY A 177 -19.25 -13.43 -17.82
C GLY A 177 -19.65 -13.62 -16.36
N ASP A 178 -19.56 -12.59 -15.52
CA ASP A 178 -19.81 -12.70 -14.07
C ASP A 178 -20.82 -11.65 -13.56
N ALA A 179 -21.98 -12.13 -13.11
CA ALA A 179 -23.05 -11.29 -12.58
C ALA A 179 -22.64 -10.53 -11.29
N ARG A 180 -21.69 -11.06 -10.51
CA ARG A 180 -21.20 -10.43 -9.28
C ARG A 180 -20.39 -9.18 -9.58
N LEU A 181 -19.55 -9.25 -10.62
CA LEU A 181 -18.77 -8.09 -11.08
C LEU A 181 -19.67 -7.01 -11.64
N LYS A 182 -20.70 -7.39 -12.40
CA LYS A 182 -21.70 -6.44 -12.90
C LYS A 182 -22.45 -5.76 -11.75
N ALA A 183 -22.87 -6.51 -10.73
CA ALA A 183 -23.50 -5.96 -9.53
C ALA A 183 -22.57 -5.00 -8.78
N LYS A 184 -21.29 -5.37 -8.62
CA LYS A 184 -20.26 -4.52 -8.00
C LYS A 184 -20.08 -3.17 -8.72
N TYR A 185 -19.98 -3.17 -10.04
CA TYR A 185 -19.82 -1.91 -10.78
C TYR A 185 -21.06 -1.01 -10.71
N VAL A 186 -22.25 -1.60 -10.66
CA VAL A 186 -23.49 -0.84 -10.45
C VAL A 186 -23.53 -0.25 -9.05
N SER A 187 -23.18 -1.01 -8.00
CA SER A 187 -23.15 -0.49 -6.63
C SER A 187 -22.11 0.62 -6.44
N GLU A 188 -20.99 0.56 -7.16
CA GLU A 188 -19.95 1.60 -7.16
C GLU A 188 -20.28 2.80 -8.07
N GLY A 189 -21.36 2.75 -8.85
CA GLY A 189 -21.71 3.78 -9.84
C GLY A 189 -20.71 3.89 -11.00
N THR A 190 -19.97 2.83 -11.30
CA THR A 190 -18.91 2.79 -12.31
C THR A 190 -19.27 1.98 -13.56
N ASP A 191 -20.51 1.48 -13.64
CA ASP A 191 -21.01 0.66 -14.76
C ASP A 191 -20.93 1.38 -16.12
N TRP A 192 -20.98 2.71 -16.14
CA TRP A 192 -20.79 3.52 -17.34
C TRP A 192 -19.45 3.26 -18.03
N LYS A 193 -18.39 2.89 -17.28
CA LYS A 193 -17.07 2.57 -17.85
C LYS A 193 -17.13 1.32 -18.72
N VAL A 194 -17.84 0.29 -18.25
CA VAL A 194 -18.09 -0.94 -18.99
C VAL A 194 -18.90 -0.66 -20.26
N ARG A 195 -19.91 0.22 -20.16
CA ARG A 195 -20.71 0.66 -21.32
C ARG A 195 -19.88 1.45 -22.33
N ALA A 196 -19.00 2.34 -21.87
CA ALA A 196 -18.14 3.14 -22.75
C ALA A 196 -17.17 2.26 -23.55
N ILE A 197 -16.53 1.27 -22.90
CA ILE A 197 -15.64 0.32 -23.59
C ILE A 197 -16.39 -0.53 -24.61
N LYS A 198 -17.63 -0.94 -24.31
CA LYS A 198 -18.49 -1.61 -25.29
C LYS A 198 -18.62 -0.79 -26.58
N ILE A 199 -18.97 0.48 -26.47
CA ILE A 199 -19.14 1.40 -27.62
C ILE A 199 -17.83 1.55 -28.39
N VAL A 200 -16.71 1.73 -27.69
CA VAL A 200 -15.38 1.84 -28.32
C VAL A 200 -15.02 0.57 -29.09
N ASN A 201 -15.28 -0.60 -28.52
CA ASN A 201 -15.01 -1.89 -29.17
C ASN A 201 -15.92 -2.11 -30.39
N GLU A 202 -17.20 -1.76 -30.29
CA GLU A 202 -18.14 -1.80 -31.42
C GLU A 202 -17.72 -0.85 -32.55
N GLY A 203 -17.28 0.37 -32.21
CA GLY A 203 -16.77 1.34 -33.17
C GLY A 203 -15.46 0.91 -33.86
N ARG A 204 -14.55 0.24 -33.14
CA ARG A 204 -13.31 -0.33 -33.72
C ARG A 204 -13.56 -1.49 -34.68
N SER A 205 -14.68 -2.20 -34.53
CA SER A 205 -15.08 -3.27 -35.45
C SER A 205 -15.81 -2.78 -36.71
N MET A 206 -16.04 -1.48 -36.87
CA MET A 206 -16.61 -0.94 -38.10
C MET A 206 -15.53 -0.84 -39.20
N PRO A 207 -15.75 -1.41 -40.41
CA PRO A 207 -14.79 -1.32 -41.49
C PRO A 207 -14.56 0.13 -41.92
N THR A 208 -13.31 0.49 -42.18
CA THR A 208 -12.85 1.85 -42.52
C THR A 208 -13.47 2.38 -43.83
N GLU A 209 -14.10 1.52 -44.63
CA GLU A 209 -14.72 1.82 -45.92
C GLU A 209 -16.03 2.64 -45.84
N MET A 210 -16.49 3.03 -44.64
CA MET A 210 -17.71 3.84 -44.46
C MET A 210 -17.46 5.31 -44.09
N LEU A 211 -16.22 5.81 -44.27
CA LEU A 211 -15.83 7.20 -43.96
C LEU A 211 -15.42 8.02 -45.20
N GLU A 212 -15.65 7.53 -46.41
CA GLU A 212 -15.62 8.32 -47.66
C GLU A 212 -17.04 8.66 -48.13
#